data_AF-A0A520V401-F1
#
_entry.id   AF-A0A520V401-F1
#
_cell.length_a   1.000
_cell.length_b   1.000
_cell.length_c   1.000
_cell.angle_alpha   90.00
_cell.angle_beta   90.00
_cell.angle_gamma   90.00
#
_symmetry.space_group_name_H-M   'P 1'
#
loop_
_entity.id
_entity.type
_entity.pdbx_description
1 polymer ?
#
loop_
_entity_poly.entity_id
_entity_poly.type
_entity_poly.pdbx_seq_one_letter_code
_entity_poly.pdbx_strand_id
1 'polypeptide(L)'
;MSEIGYFDTYPSSNSAGFSGAWNVYPYFESGNIVISNSSGGGFFLVKSNASDTNSPTAVCQNITLELDENGLASVSADNIDGGSSDDVGITSFELNISTFTCNDIGDNEVILTVFDAAGNSDSCDAIITIEDNILPSIIGQNITVNLEGNPSVTVTTSEVDNGSFDNCSIAALSLTPNTFTTVGTFDAVLEGIDDSENIASVTVEITVIDTIDEEAPVAVCQNLTLILNENGEATISAENVDGGSSDNSGSYSVSIDINNFNCSNIGENEVTLTVTDPSENIDTCVAIITVEDNLAPVITCPDDQFIEAGPDGTLILPDYLANNEVTATDNCTDNLTILQDPAAGTILGMGSYAITFITTDSSGNENICSFELEVLVLGLTDNELNKGLSIYPNPSSNMVTVNSKSDVLTSISIFDINGKQILDINTINAETKTLDISNFSNGIYFMTINNEVTKKLIKN
;
A
#
# COMPACT_ATOMS: atom_id res chain seq x y z
N MET A 1 -115.32 20.11 -5.59
CA MET A 1 -114.85 18.75 -5.33
C MET A 1 -114.65 18.12 -6.70
N SER A 2 -113.41 17.90 -7.13
CA SER A 2 -113.11 17.22 -8.38
C SER A 2 -112.97 15.73 -8.08
N GLU A 3 -113.62 14.87 -8.84
CA GLU A 3 -113.40 13.43 -8.75
C GLU A 3 -112.02 13.12 -9.31
N ILE A 4 -111.12 12.57 -8.49
CA ILE A 4 -109.71 12.30 -8.84
C ILE A 4 -109.45 10.80 -9.10
N GLY A 5 -110.48 9.98 -8.98
CA GLY A 5 -110.44 8.54 -9.22
C GLY A 5 -111.67 7.84 -8.64
N TYR A 6 -111.98 6.65 -9.15
CA TYR A 6 -113.03 5.79 -8.62
C TYR A 6 -112.49 4.38 -8.40
N PHE A 7 -113.03 3.69 -7.40
CA PHE A 7 -112.68 2.32 -7.09
C PHE A 7 -113.95 1.54 -6.74
N ASP A 8 -114.20 0.43 -7.44
CA ASP A 8 -115.39 -0.39 -7.25
C ASP A 8 -115.08 -1.66 -6.44
N THR A 9 -115.65 -1.74 -5.24
CA THR A 9 -115.52 -2.90 -4.35
C THR A 9 -116.51 -4.03 -4.67
N TYR A 10 -117.44 -3.81 -5.62
CA TYR A 10 -118.42 -4.80 -6.08
C TYR A 10 -118.64 -4.75 -7.61
N PRO A 11 -117.64 -5.18 -8.42
CA PRO A 11 -117.62 -4.96 -9.88
C PRO A 11 -118.75 -5.61 -10.67
N SER A 12 -119.43 -6.61 -10.08
CA SER A 12 -120.52 -7.34 -10.72
C SER A 12 -121.83 -6.56 -10.84
N SER A 13 -121.98 -5.45 -10.11
CA SER A 13 -123.19 -4.62 -10.19
C SER A 13 -122.93 -3.20 -9.72
N ASN A 14 -123.20 -2.22 -10.59
CA ASN A 14 -123.07 -0.79 -10.28
C ASN A 14 -124.41 -0.18 -9.76
N SER A 15 -125.28 -1.01 -9.20
CA SER A 15 -126.58 -0.57 -8.69
C SER A 15 -126.46 -0.08 -7.24
N ALA A 16 -127.13 1.03 -6.90
CA ALA A 16 -127.14 1.57 -5.54
C ALA A 16 -127.95 0.65 -4.60
N GLY A 17 -127.31 -0.37 -4.07
CA GLY A 17 -127.88 -1.37 -3.16
C GLY A 17 -126.98 -1.66 -1.96
N PHE A 18 -127.51 -2.42 -0.99
CA PHE A 18 -126.87 -2.67 0.32
C PHE A 18 -125.64 -3.62 0.30
N SER A 19 -125.20 -4.06 -0.88
CA SER A 19 -124.21 -5.15 -1.04
C SER A 19 -122.78 -4.69 -1.39
N GLY A 20 -122.44 -3.42 -1.16
CA GLY A 20 -121.14 -2.83 -1.48
C GLY A 20 -120.31 -2.38 -0.27
N ALA A 21 -119.53 -1.30 -0.46
CA ALA A 21 -118.74 -0.67 0.61
C ALA A 21 -119.62 -0.26 1.80
N TRP A 22 -119.32 -0.79 2.98
CA TRP A 22 -120.09 -0.60 4.21
C TRP A 22 -119.55 0.54 5.08
N ASN A 23 -118.23 0.60 5.27
CA ASN A 23 -117.55 1.74 5.88
C ASN A 23 -116.33 2.12 5.04
N VAL A 24 -116.10 3.41 4.88
CA VAL A 24 -114.91 3.98 4.25
C VAL A 24 -114.20 4.82 5.32
N TYR A 25 -112.91 4.53 5.55
CA TYR A 25 -112.06 5.22 6.51
C TYR A 25 -110.97 5.98 5.75
N PRO A 26 -111.19 7.26 5.41
CA PRO A 26 -110.31 8.00 4.49
C PRO A 26 -109.23 8.84 5.18
N TYR A 27 -109.10 8.78 6.52
CA TYR A 27 -108.29 9.73 7.30
C TYR A 27 -107.12 9.10 8.06
N PHE A 28 -106.52 8.03 7.54
CA PHE A 28 -105.27 7.55 8.12
C PHE A 28 -104.12 8.51 7.74
N GLU A 29 -103.19 8.76 8.65
CA GLU A 29 -101.99 9.59 8.39
C GLU A 29 -101.17 9.09 7.18
N SER A 30 -101.28 7.79 6.84
CA SER A 30 -100.62 7.20 5.67
C SER A 30 -101.23 7.56 4.30
N GLY A 31 -102.31 8.34 4.24
CA GLY A 31 -103.00 8.69 2.99
C GLY A 31 -103.79 7.55 2.33
N ASN A 32 -103.75 6.34 2.89
CA ASN A 32 -104.48 5.18 2.38
C ASN A 32 -105.96 5.19 2.83
N ILE A 33 -106.86 4.74 1.96
CA ILE A 33 -108.28 4.58 2.26
C ILE A 33 -108.56 3.12 2.58
N VAL A 34 -109.09 2.83 3.77
CA VAL A 34 -109.52 1.48 4.14
C VAL A 34 -111.02 1.35 3.96
N ILE A 35 -111.46 0.31 3.24
CA ILE A 35 -112.88 0.06 2.97
C ILE A 35 -113.26 -1.32 3.50
N SER A 36 -114.30 -1.39 4.34
CA SER A 36 -114.89 -2.66 4.77
C SER A 36 -116.14 -2.98 3.94
N ASN A 37 -116.26 -4.19 3.41
CA ASN A 37 -117.41 -4.63 2.60
C ASN A 37 -118.35 -5.56 3.41
N SER A 38 -119.67 -5.45 3.21
CA SER A 38 -120.70 -6.24 3.90
C SER A 38 -121.01 -7.61 3.28
N SER A 39 -120.56 -7.89 2.04
CA SER A 39 -120.92 -9.12 1.30
C SER A 39 -119.66 -9.86 0.83
N GLY A 40 -119.13 -10.77 1.66
CA GLY A 40 -117.98 -11.61 1.28
C GLY A 40 -116.65 -11.32 1.99
N GLY A 41 -116.67 -10.49 3.05
CA GLY A 41 -115.70 -10.50 4.14
C GLY A 41 -114.24 -10.21 3.77
N GLY A 42 -113.91 -8.93 3.57
CA GLY A 42 -112.53 -8.47 3.52
C GLY A 42 -112.40 -6.96 3.75
N PHE A 43 -111.23 -6.53 4.20
CA PHE A 43 -110.81 -5.14 4.17
C PHE A 43 -110.06 -4.88 2.85
N PHE A 44 -110.50 -3.87 2.10
CA PHE A 44 -109.78 -3.37 0.94
C PHE A 44 -108.93 -2.19 1.39
N LEU A 45 -107.62 -2.26 1.13
CA LEU A 45 -106.72 -1.13 1.29
C LEU A 45 -106.54 -0.48 -0.08
N VAL A 46 -107.19 0.66 -0.28
CA VAL A 46 -107.03 1.48 -1.48
C VAL A 46 -105.89 2.45 -1.21
N LYS A 47 -104.73 2.16 -1.79
CA LYS A 47 -103.60 3.10 -1.80
C LYS A 47 -103.89 4.16 -2.84
N SER A 48 -103.62 5.43 -2.52
CA SER A 48 -103.70 6.48 -3.54
C SER A 48 -102.65 6.20 -4.60
N ASN A 49 -103.09 5.88 -5.82
CA ASN A 49 -102.22 5.89 -7.00
C ASN A 49 -102.17 7.31 -7.56
N ALA A 50 -101.94 8.29 -6.66
CA ALA A 50 -101.55 9.62 -7.09
C ALA A 50 -100.16 9.45 -7.70
N SER A 51 -100.13 9.19 -9.01
CA SER A 51 -98.95 9.40 -9.81
C SER A 51 -98.71 10.89 -9.72
N ASP A 52 -97.82 11.29 -8.81
CA ASP A 52 -97.25 12.61 -8.90
C ASP A 52 -96.50 12.69 -10.23
N THR A 53 -96.90 13.67 -11.03
CA THR A 53 -96.34 13.95 -12.36
C THR A 53 -95.52 15.24 -12.38
N ASN A 54 -95.43 15.93 -11.24
CA ASN A 54 -94.61 17.12 -11.11
C ASN A 54 -93.18 16.65 -10.86
N SER A 55 -92.23 17.15 -11.65
CA SER A 55 -90.83 16.95 -11.31
C SER A 55 -90.47 17.81 -10.09
N PRO A 56 -89.53 17.34 -9.25
CA PRO A 56 -88.95 18.18 -8.19
C PRO A 56 -88.30 19.44 -8.80
N THR A 57 -88.03 20.46 -7.97
CA THR A 57 -87.24 21.63 -8.38
C THR A 57 -85.84 21.52 -7.78
N ALA A 58 -84.84 21.27 -8.62
CA ALA A 58 -83.44 21.21 -8.22
C ALA A 58 -82.87 22.63 -8.02
N VAL A 59 -82.27 22.89 -6.85
CA VAL A 59 -81.60 24.15 -6.55
C VAL A 59 -80.18 23.85 -6.12
N CYS A 60 -79.20 24.41 -6.82
CA CYS A 60 -77.78 24.18 -6.58
C CYS A 60 -77.13 25.42 -5.96
N GLN A 61 -76.07 25.21 -5.19
CA GLN A 61 -75.14 26.24 -4.75
C GLN A 61 -73.70 25.90 -5.15
N ASN A 62 -72.95 26.93 -5.52
CA ASN A 62 -71.52 26.82 -5.79
C ASN A 62 -70.76 26.77 -4.46
N ILE A 63 -69.68 26.00 -4.42
CA ILE A 63 -68.82 25.86 -3.23
C ILE A 63 -67.34 25.85 -3.63
N THR A 64 -66.48 26.16 -2.66
CA THR A 64 -65.03 26.01 -2.78
C THR A 64 -64.59 24.88 -1.86
N LEU A 65 -63.71 24.01 -2.35
CA LEU A 65 -63.12 22.93 -1.56
C LEU A 65 -61.60 23.02 -1.63
N GLU A 66 -60.95 22.76 -0.51
CA GLU A 66 -59.50 22.64 -0.42
C GLU A 66 -59.11 21.17 -0.53
N LEU A 67 -58.03 20.88 -1.24
CA LEU A 67 -57.43 19.55 -1.28
C LEU A 67 -56.81 19.19 0.09
N ASP A 68 -56.86 17.91 0.45
CA ASP A 68 -56.19 17.39 1.64
C ASP A 68 -54.69 17.10 1.40
N GLU A 69 -53.99 16.65 2.44
CA GLU A 69 -52.56 16.29 2.39
C GLU A 69 -52.23 15.20 1.35
N ASN A 70 -53.23 14.46 0.83
CA ASN A 70 -53.06 13.45 -0.21
C ASN A 70 -53.46 13.97 -1.61
N GLY A 71 -53.80 15.26 -1.73
CA GLY A 71 -54.25 15.85 -2.98
C GLY A 71 -55.68 15.45 -3.36
N LEU A 72 -56.54 15.16 -2.36
CA LEU A 72 -57.92 14.75 -2.58
C LEU A 72 -58.92 15.71 -1.92
N ALA A 73 -60.02 16.00 -2.60
CA ALA A 73 -61.20 16.62 -2.03
C ALA A 73 -62.44 15.79 -2.35
N SER A 74 -63.45 15.85 -1.48
CA SER A 74 -64.74 15.18 -1.72
C SER A 74 -65.90 16.07 -1.34
N VAL A 75 -67.01 15.87 -2.03
CA VAL A 75 -68.25 16.64 -1.86
C VAL A 75 -69.43 15.70 -1.69
N SER A 76 -70.35 16.05 -0.79
CA SER A 76 -71.64 15.37 -0.68
C SER A 76 -72.74 16.16 -1.37
N ALA A 77 -73.83 15.50 -1.76
CA ALA A 77 -74.99 16.16 -2.32
C ALA A 77 -75.57 17.24 -1.38
N ASP A 78 -75.52 17.00 -0.06
CA ASP A 78 -75.96 17.98 0.95
C ASP A 78 -75.15 19.29 0.92
N ASN A 79 -73.88 19.25 0.45
CA ASN A 79 -73.06 20.45 0.34
C ASN A 79 -73.42 21.30 -0.88
N ILE A 80 -73.97 20.69 -1.92
CA ILE A 80 -74.31 21.32 -3.20
C ILE A 80 -75.80 21.71 -3.26
N ASP A 81 -76.65 21.04 -2.48
CA ASP A 81 -78.07 21.35 -2.44
C ASP A 81 -78.32 22.73 -1.83
N GLY A 82 -78.81 23.65 -2.67
CA GLY A 82 -79.20 25.02 -2.32
C GLY A 82 -80.64 25.12 -1.79
N GLY A 83 -81.27 23.99 -1.46
CA GLY A 83 -82.64 23.92 -0.94
C GLY A 83 -83.65 23.41 -1.97
N SER A 84 -83.32 22.32 -2.64
CA SER A 84 -84.21 21.63 -3.58
C SER A 84 -85.52 21.24 -2.90
N SER A 85 -86.62 21.33 -3.64
CA SER A 85 -87.95 21.15 -3.05
C SER A 85 -88.92 20.49 -4.02
N ASP A 86 -89.94 19.85 -3.44
CA ASP A 86 -90.98 19.15 -4.17
C ASP A 86 -92.27 19.11 -3.33
N ASP A 87 -93.43 18.88 -3.96
CA ASP A 87 -94.74 18.86 -3.29
C ASP A 87 -95.04 17.54 -2.54
N VAL A 88 -94.40 16.43 -2.93
CA VAL A 88 -94.42 15.14 -2.21
C VAL A 88 -93.12 14.85 -1.46
N GLY A 89 -92.06 15.61 -1.74
CA GLY A 89 -90.79 15.62 -1.02
C GLY A 89 -89.69 14.82 -1.72
N ILE A 90 -88.44 15.26 -1.49
CA ILE A 90 -87.24 14.66 -2.09
C ILE A 90 -86.87 13.36 -1.35
N THR A 91 -86.58 12.31 -2.11
CA THR A 91 -86.21 10.98 -1.61
C THR A 91 -84.71 10.72 -1.70
N SER A 92 -84.03 11.18 -2.75
CA SER A 92 -82.59 10.97 -2.91
C SER A 92 -81.93 12.03 -3.79
N PHE A 93 -80.62 12.15 -3.61
CA PHE A 93 -79.74 13.00 -4.39
C PHE A 93 -78.65 12.16 -5.04
N GLU A 94 -78.25 12.52 -6.25
CA GLU A 94 -77.15 11.88 -6.98
C GLU A 94 -76.24 12.94 -7.60
N LEU A 95 -74.93 12.75 -7.48
CA LEU A 95 -73.91 13.59 -8.10
C LEU A 95 -73.24 12.82 -9.23
N ASN A 96 -72.96 13.49 -10.35
CA ASN A 96 -72.17 12.90 -11.43
C ASN A 96 -70.69 12.67 -11.04
N ILE A 97 -70.14 13.54 -10.17
CA ILE A 97 -68.76 13.50 -9.65
C ILE A 97 -68.82 13.91 -8.17
N SER A 98 -68.07 13.22 -7.31
CA SER A 98 -68.04 13.50 -5.86
C SER A 98 -66.62 13.57 -5.28
N THR A 99 -65.60 13.37 -6.10
CA THR A 99 -64.19 13.34 -5.69
C THR A 99 -63.34 14.10 -6.69
N PHE A 100 -62.40 14.88 -6.19
CA PHE A 100 -61.49 15.73 -6.96
C PHE A 100 -60.05 15.46 -6.57
N THR A 101 -59.15 15.69 -7.51
CA THR A 101 -57.70 15.48 -7.41
C THR A 101 -56.95 16.76 -7.80
N CYS A 102 -55.62 16.75 -7.70
CA CYS A 102 -54.78 17.85 -8.20
C CYS A 102 -54.96 18.19 -9.69
N ASN A 103 -55.49 17.27 -10.52
CA ASN A 103 -55.81 17.57 -11.92
C ASN A 103 -57.08 18.43 -12.08
N ASP A 104 -57.87 18.55 -11.02
CA ASP A 104 -59.17 19.21 -11.01
C ASP A 104 -59.07 20.59 -10.33
N ILE A 105 -57.88 21.16 -10.17
CA ILE A 105 -57.71 22.52 -9.62
C ILE A 105 -58.41 23.56 -10.52
N GLY A 106 -59.15 24.47 -9.89
CA GLY A 106 -60.01 25.46 -10.57
C GLY A 106 -61.49 25.07 -10.59
N ASP A 107 -62.25 25.63 -11.52
CA ASP A 107 -63.70 25.48 -11.58
C ASP A 107 -64.11 24.17 -12.27
N ASN A 108 -64.88 23.35 -11.56
CA ASN A 108 -65.44 22.09 -12.05
C ASN A 108 -66.96 22.13 -12.05
N GLU A 109 -67.57 21.69 -13.14
CA GLU A 109 -69.03 21.62 -13.27
C GLU A 109 -69.54 20.27 -12.73
N VAL A 110 -70.42 20.33 -11.73
CA VAL A 110 -71.05 19.16 -11.10
C VAL A 110 -72.55 19.25 -11.26
N ILE A 111 -73.15 18.14 -11.67
CA ILE A 111 -74.60 18.00 -11.86
C ILE A 111 -75.17 17.31 -10.64
N LEU A 112 -76.06 18.00 -9.93
CA LEU A 112 -76.89 17.43 -8.87
C LEU A 112 -78.22 17.01 -9.47
N THR A 113 -78.55 15.72 -9.39
CA THR A 113 -79.86 15.18 -9.76
C THR A 113 -80.65 14.85 -8.49
N VAL A 114 -81.88 15.39 -8.40
CA VAL A 114 -82.77 15.16 -7.26
C VAL A 114 -83.94 14.29 -7.70
N PHE A 115 -84.34 13.34 -6.86
CA PHE A 115 -85.43 12.41 -7.12
C PHE A 115 -86.51 12.52 -6.05
N ASP A 116 -87.77 12.56 -6.46
CA ASP A 116 -88.92 12.53 -5.55
C ASP A 116 -89.34 11.09 -5.18
N ALA A 117 -90.37 10.96 -4.34
CA ALA A 117 -90.93 9.67 -3.92
C ALA A 117 -91.73 8.93 -5.01
N ALA A 118 -92.12 9.62 -6.08
CA ALA A 118 -92.85 9.07 -7.23
C ALA A 118 -91.93 8.60 -8.35
N GLY A 119 -90.63 8.92 -8.28
CA GLY A 119 -89.60 8.59 -9.25
C GLY A 119 -89.39 9.63 -10.35
N ASN A 120 -89.94 10.85 -10.22
CA ASN A 120 -89.57 11.94 -11.13
C ASN A 120 -88.24 12.56 -10.67
N SER A 121 -87.56 13.24 -11.60
CA SER A 121 -86.26 13.86 -11.35
C SER A 121 -86.13 15.23 -12.00
N ASP A 122 -85.27 16.05 -11.42
CA ASP A 122 -84.79 17.31 -11.97
C ASP A 122 -83.30 17.47 -11.66
N SER A 123 -82.60 18.31 -12.40
CA SER A 123 -81.16 18.50 -12.24
C SER A 123 -80.75 19.96 -12.33
N CYS A 124 -79.74 20.34 -11.54
CA CYS A 124 -79.11 21.65 -11.63
C CYS A 124 -77.58 21.51 -11.69
N ASP A 125 -76.95 22.52 -12.28
CA ASP A 125 -75.49 22.61 -12.38
C ASP A 125 -74.95 23.49 -11.24
N ALA A 126 -73.89 23.01 -10.60
CA ALA A 126 -73.12 23.73 -9.59
C ALA A 126 -71.65 23.82 -10.03
N ILE A 127 -71.02 24.96 -9.74
CA ILE A 127 -69.58 25.11 -9.91
C ILE A 127 -68.90 24.80 -8.58
N ILE A 128 -67.98 23.85 -8.60
CA ILE A 128 -67.09 23.51 -7.48
C ILE A 128 -65.70 24.01 -7.83
N THR A 129 -65.23 25.01 -7.10
CA THR A 129 -63.87 25.54 -7.23
C THR A 129 -62.95 24.75 -6.31
N ILE A 130 -61.96 24.06 -6.88
CA ILE A 130 -60.94 23.32 -6.12
C ILE A 130 -59.71 24.20 -5.98
N GLU A 131 -59.28 24.39 -4.75
CA GLU A 131 -58.09 25.16 -4.39
C GLU A 131 -57.08 24.25 -3.69
N ASP A 132 -55.81 24.56 -3.90
CA ASP A 132 -54.70 23.93 -3.22
C ASP A 132 -53.91 25.03 -2.50
N ASN A 133 -54.04 25.04 -1.18
CA ASN A 133 -53.46 26.01 -0.28
C ASN A 133 -52.38 25.38 0.62
N ILE A 134 -51.97 24.14 0.32
CA ILE A 134 -50.96 23.42 1.09
C ILE A 134 -49.58 23.89 0.62
N LEU A 135 -48.74 24.34 1.56
CA LEU A 135 -47.38 24.75 1.22
C LEU A 135 -46.50 23.52 0.91
N PRO A 136 -45.58 23.61 -0.06
CA PRO A 136 -44.65 22.52 -0.35
C PRO A 136 -43.70 22.27 0.83
N SER A 137 -43.27 21.02 0.99
CA SER A 137 -42.28 20.61 1.99
C SER A 137 -40.88 20.58 1.38
N ILE A 138 -40.10 21.65 1.58
CA ILE A 138 -38.74 21.76 1.04
C ILE A 138 -37.72 21.15 2.00
N ILE A 139 -36.97 20.16 1.52
CA ILE A 139 -35.98 19.42 2.29
C ILE A 139 -34.62 19.66 1.67
N GLY A 140 -33.78 20.44 2.36
CA GLY A 140 -32.42 20.75 1.93
C GLY A 140 -31.36 19.88 2.59
N GLN A 141 -30.21 19.72 1.94
CA GLN A 141 -29.00 19.14 2.51
C GLN A 141 -27.79 20.08 2.36
N ASN A 142 -26.91 20.05 3.35
CA ASN A 142 -25.64 20.77 3.31
C ASN A 142 -24.66 20.01 2.42
N ILE A 143 -23.86 20.73 1.65
CA ILE A 143 -22.87 20.14 0.74
C ILE A 143 -21.51 20.83 0.86
N THR A 144 -20.47 20.15 0.39
CA THR A 144 -19.14 20.72 0.21
C THR A 144 -18.79 20.68 -1.28
N VAL A 145 -18.35 21.81 -1.82
CA VAL A 145 -17.94 21.97 -3.22
C VAL A 145 -16.54 22.56 -3.29
N ASN A 146 -15.81 22.21 -4.34
CA ASN A 146 -14.44 22.66 -4.56
C ASN A 146 -14.39 23.65 -5.71
N LEU A 147 -13.64 24.73 -5.57
CA LEU A 147 -13.34 25.64 -6.68
C LEU A 147 -12.44 24.97 -7.72
N GLU A 148 -11.58 24.03 -7.32
CA GLU A 148 -10.61 23.37 -8.19
C GLU A 148 -9.81 24.41 -9.02
N GLY A 149 -9.35 25.50 -8.39
CA GLY A 149 -8.66 26.61 -9.06
C GLY A 149 -9.52 27.42 -10.05
N ASN A 150 -10.80 27.10 -10.23
CA ASN A 150 -11.71 27.88 -11.05
C ASN A 150 -12.13 29.17 -10.31
N PRO A 151 -12.38 30.28 -11.03
CA PRO A 151 -12.79 31.54 -10.41
C PRO A 151 -14.16 31.49 -9.72
N SER A 152 -14.96 30.46 -10.01
CA SER A 152 -16.26 30.26 -9.40
C SER A 152 -16.75 28.82 -9.54
N VAL A 153 -17.54 28.35 -8.58
CA VAL A 153 -18.31 27.10 -8.64
C VAL A 153 -19.81 27.42 -8.61
N THR A 154 -20.60 26.70 -9.40
CA THR A 154 -22.07 26.84 -9.42
C THR A 154 -22.71 25.57 -8.88
N VAL A 155 -23.61 25.73 -7.91
CA VAL A 155 -24.39 24.67 -7.28
C VAL A 155 -25.78 24.63 -7.90
N THR A 156 -26.24 23.44 -8.23
CA THR A 156 -27.57 23.18 -8.77
C THR A 156 -28.56 22.82 -7.66
N THR A 157 -29.85 23.06 -7.90
CA THR A 157 -30.90 22.68 -6.95
C THR A 157 -30.91 21.19 -6.64
N SER A 158 -30.59 20.34 -7.63
CA SER A 158 -30.52 18.89 -7.44
C SER A 158 -29.42 18.40 -6.49
N GLU A 159 -28.37 19.20 -6.26
CA GLU A 159 -27.28 18.83 -5.34
C GLU A 159 -27.65 19.08 -3.87
N VAL A 160 -28.53 20.05 -3.65
CA VAL A 160 -28.97 20.49 -2.31
C VAL A 160 -30.37 20.02 -1.95
N ASP A 161 -31.15 19.55 -2.92
CA ASP A 161 -32.48 18.98 -2.67
C ASP A 161 -32.38 17.54 -2.17
N ASN A 162 -32.97 17.29 -1.00
CA ASN A 162 -33.00 16.01 -0.31
C ASN A 162 -34.42 15.44 -0.26
N GLY A 163 -35.12 15.54 -1.39
CA GLY A 163 -36.44 14.93 -1.59
C GLY A 163 -37.59 15.84 -1.19
N SER A 164 -37.55 17.11 -1.61
CA SER A 164 -38.67 18.04 -1.47
C SER A 164 -39.92 17.49 -2.17
N PHE A 165 -41.09 17.68 -1.56
CA PHE A 165 -42.35 17.17 -2.10
C PHE A 165 -43.54 18.06 -1.73
N ASP A 166 -44.65 17.83 -2.43
CA ASP A 166 -45.92 18.52 -2.23
C ASP A 166 -47.08 17.55 -2.57
N ASN A 167 -48.31 17.83 -2.09
CA ASN A 167 -49.51 17.04 -2.39
C ASN A 167 -49.89 17.10 -3.88
N CYS A 168 -49.66 18.23 -4.54
CA CYS A 168 -49.97 18.47 -5.96
C CYS A 168 -48.76 18.71 -6.86
N SER A 169 -47.57 18.51 -6.31
CA SER A 169 -46.26 18.54 -6.97
C SER A 169 -45.58 19.91 -7.00
N ILE A 170 -44.24 19.88 -7.05
CA ILE A 170 -43.41 21.09 -7.05
C ILE A 170 -43.17 21.52 -8.50
N ALA A 171 -43.66 22.70 -8.87
CA ALA A 171 -43.49 23.29 -10.19
C ALA A 171 -42.04 23.69 -10.48
N ALA A 172 -41.38 24.33 -9.49
CA ALA A 172 -40.00 24.76 -9.64
C ALA A 172 -39.26 24.83 -8.30
N LEU A 173 -37.95 24.54 -8.38
CA LEU A 173 -36.99 24.81 -7.32
C LEU A 173 -36.01 25.88 -7.78
N SER A 174 -35.63 26.78 -6.87
CA SER A 174 -34.59 27.78 -7.09
C SER A 174 -33.63 27.84 -5.91
N LEU A 175 -32.36 28.15 -6.17
CA LEU A 175 -31.31 28.26 -5.16
C LEU A 175 -30.66 29.63 -5.25
N THR A 176 -30.59 30.37 -4.14
CA THR A 176 -29.97 31.70 -4.11
C THR A 176 -29.15 31.93 -2.83
N PRO A 177 -27.86 32.34 -2.93
CA PRO A 177 -27.04 32.35 -4.14
C PRO A 177 -26.73 30.92 -4.61
N ASN A 178 -26.49 30.75 -5.91
CA ASN A 178 -26.08 29.46 -6.51
C ASN A 178 -24.66 29.47 -7.09
N THR A 179 -23.94 30.60 -7.04
CA THR A 179 -22.57 30.72 -7.53
C THR A 179 -21.69 31.33 -6.45
N PHE A 180 -20.52 30.74 -6.23
CA PHE A 180 -19.58 31.12 -5.18
C PHE A 180 -18.18 31.31 -5.77
N THR A 181 -17.47 32.35 -5.35
CA THR A 181 -16.17 32.77 -5.92
C THR A 181 -15.02 32.78 -4.90
N THR A 182 -15.31 32.43 -3.65
CA THR A 182 -14.35 32.50 -2.55
C THR A 182 -14.56 31.29 -1.65
N VAL A 183 -13.47 30.80 -1.07
CA VAL A 183 -13.54 29.77 -0.02
C VAL A 183 -14.26 30.28 1.22
N GLY A 184 -14.94 29.37 1.91
CA GLY A 184 -15.70 29.68 3.11
C GLY A 184 -17.03 28.92 3.17
N THR A 185 -17.79 29.23 4.20
CA THR A 185 -19.11 28.65 4.43
C THR A 185 -20.17 29.70 4.14
N PHE A 186 -21.14 29.36 3.30
CA PHE A 186 -22.19 30.27 2.85
C PHE A 186 -23.57 29.65 3.06
N ASP A 187 -24.50 30.48 3.52
CA ASP A 187 -25.91 30.11 3.58
C ASP A 187 -26.55 30.36 2.20
N ALA A 188 -27.19 29.33 1.64
CA ALA A 188 -28.01 29.42 0.44
C ALA A 188 -29.46 29.05 0.74
N VAL A 189 -30.40 29.74 0.11
CA VAL A 189 -31.83 29.50 0.28
C VAL A 189 -32.32 28.65 -0.88
N LEU A 190 -32.78 27.44 -0.58
CA LEU A 190 -33.52 26.58 -1.49
C LEU A 190 -35.01 26.92 -1.33
N GLU A 191 -35.60 27.48 -2.38
CA GLU A 191 -37.01 27.86 -2.44
C GLU A 191 -37.73 26.97 -3.46
N GLY A 192 -38.91 26.47 -3.08
CA GLY A 192 -39.79 25.73 -3.98
C GLY A 192 -41.15 26.38 -4.08
N ILE A 193 -41.68 26.35 -5.30
CA ILE A 193 -43.03 26.78 -5.66
C ILE A 193 -43.76 25.57 -6.23
N ASP A 194 -44.96 25.30 -5.73
CA ASP A 194 -45.85 24.25 -6.26
C ASP A 194 -46.59 24.72 -7.54
N ASP A 195 -47.39 23.83 -8.13
CA ASP A 195 -48.21 24.16 -9.32
C ASP A 195 -49.34 25.16 -9.03
N SER A 196 -49.63 25.39 -7.74
CA SER A 196 -50.69 26.26 -7.20
C SER A 196 -50.17 27.63 -6.73
N GLU A 197 -48.88 27.91 -6.99
CA GLU A 197 -48.13 29.11 -6.60
C GLU A 197 -47.86 29.28 -5.08
N ASN A 198 -48.02 28.22 -4.28
CA ASN A 198 -47.62 28.23 -2.88
C ASN A 198 -46.11 28.07 -2.75
N ILE A 199 -45.50 28.85 -1.83
CA ILE A 199 -44.05 28.97 -1.71
C ILE A 199 -43.58 28.57 -0.31
N ALA A 200 -42.55 27.73 -0.27
CA ALA A 200 -41.79 27.43 0.95
C ALA A 200 -40.29 27.45 0.67
N SER A 201 -39.49 27.62 1.71
CA SER A 201 -38.03 27.64 1.58
C SER A 201 -37.32 27.07 2.80
N VAL A 202 -36.09 26.64 2.58
CA VAL A 202 -35.16 26.15 3.61
C VAL A 202 -33.76 26.70 3.34
N THR A 203 -33.00 26.96 4.40
CA THR A 203 -31.59 27.34 4.29
C THR A 203 -30.71 26.11 4.35
N VAL A 204 -29.78 26.01 3.40
CA VAL A 204 -28.72 25.00 3.36
C VAL A 204 -27.36 25.66 3.48
N GLU A 205 -26.43 24.95 4.10
CA GLU A 205 -25.04 25.40 4.24
C GLU A 205 -24.20 24.83 3.09
N ILE A 206 -23.54 25.71 2.34
CA ILE A 206 -22.59 25.38 1.28
C ILE A 206 -21.18 25.67 1.77
N THR A 207 -20.38 24.63 1.93
CA THR A 207 -18.95 24.78 2.24
C THR A 207 -18.15 24.78 0.94
N VAL A 208 -17.52 25.91 0.62
CA VAL A 208 -16.65 26.06 -0.54
C VAL A 208 -15.20 25.95 -0.07
N ILE A 209 -14.51 24.95 -0.57
CA ILE A 209 -13.07 24.77 -0.37
C ILE A 209 -12.33 25.06 -1.69
N ASP A 210 -11.06 25.39 -1.58
CA ASP A 210 -10.14 25.36 -2.70
C ASP A 210 -8.96 24.50 -2.27
N THR A 211 -8.74 23.42 -3.01
CA THR A 211 -7.68 22.45 -2.70
C THR A 211 -6.54 22.52 -3.68
N ILE A 212 -6.60 23.41 -4.67
CA ILE A 212 -5.46 23.65 -5.55
C ILE A 212 -4.54 24.64 -4.86
N ASP A 213 -3.32 24.19 -4.62
CA ASP A 213 -2.18 25.04 -4.32
C ASP A 213 -1.64 25.57 -5.65
N GLU A 214 -1.48 26.88 -5.79
CA GLU A 214 -0.90 27.52 -6.97
C GLU A 214 0.57 27.91 -6.72
N GLU A 215 1.03 27.79 -5.48
CA GLU A 215 2.41 28.02 -5.11
C GLU A 215 3.22 26.73 -5.31
N ALA A 216 4.35 26.84 -6.03
CA ALA A 216 5.28 25.73 -6.14
C ALA A 216 6.01 25.49 -4.80
N PRO A 217 6.38 24.23 -4.48
CA PRO A 217 7.18 23.94 -3.31
C PRO A 217 8.56 24.60 -3.39
N VAL A 218 9.25 24.68 -2.27
CA VAL A 218 10.64 25.16 -2.20
C VAL A 218 11.56 23.96 -2.00
N ALA A 219 12.33 23.62 -3.03
CA ALA A 219 13.29 22.52 -2.99
C ALA A 219 14.61 22.96 -2.30
N VAL A 220 14.98 22.25 -1.24
CA VAL A 220 16.23 22.49 -0.50
C VAL A 220 17.05 21.21 -0.55
N CYS A 221 18.25 21.30 -1.13
CA CYS A 221 19.16 20.18 -1.27
C CYS A 221 20.25 20.20 -0.19
N GLN A 222 20.71 19.02 0.21
CA GLN A 222 21.93 18.84 1.00
C GLN A 222 22.95 17.96 0.27
N ASN A 223 24.22 18.34 0.38
CA ASN A 223 25.33 17.55 -0.15
C ASN A 223 25.62 16.35 0.75
N LEU A 224 26.15 15.28 0.16
CA LEU A 224 26.44 14.03 0.86
C LEU A 224 27.81 13.48 0.45
N THR A 225 28.51 12.85 1.41
CA THR A 225 29.67 12.01 1.12
C THR A 225 29.29 10.55 1.26
N LEU A 226 29.56 9.75 0.23
CA LEU A 226 29.20 8.35 0.12
C LEU A 226 30.45 7.48 0.03
N ILE A 227 30.56 6.46 0.88
CA ILE A 227 31.67 5.51 0.85
C ILE A 227 31.20 4.23 0.16
N LEU A 228 31.95 3.77 -0.83
CA LEU A 228 31.66 2.51 -1.54
C LEU A 228 31.87 1.30 -0.62
N ASN A 229 31.03 0.27 -0.80
CA ASN A 229 31.16 -1.00 -0.07
C ASN A 229 32.24 -1.92 -0.68
N GLU A 230 32.42 -3.13 -0.11
CA GLU A 230 33.37 -4.15 -0.59
C GLU A 230 33.14 -4.61 -2.04
N ASN A 231 31.94 -4.38 -2.60
CA ASN A 231 31.63 -4.66 -4.01
C ASN A 231 31.80 -3.42 -4.92
N GLY A 232 32.23 -2.28 -4.37
CA GLY A 232 32.38 -1.05 -5.12
C GLY A 232 31.05 -0.35 -5.43
N GLU A 233 30.01 -0.56 -4.62
CA GLU A 233 28.67 -0.01 -4.83
C GLU A 233 28.18 0.78 -3.61
N ALA A 234 27.33 1.77 -3.84
CA ALA A 234 26.59 2.47 -2.79
C ALA A 234 25.30 3.09 -3.32
N THR A 235 24.29 3.22 -2.46
CA THR A 235 22.98 3.79 -2.82
C THR A 235 22.59 4.90 -1.87
N ILE A 236 21.74 5.82 -2.35
CA ILE A 236 21.13 6.90 -1.58
C ILE A 236 19.63 6.91 -1.81
N SER A 237 18.88 7.46 -0.87
CA SER A 237 17.46 7.76 -1.05
C SER A 237 17.23 9.26 -1.24
N ALA A 238 16.07 9.65 -1.77
CA ALA A 238 15.72 11.05 -1.95
C ALA A 238 15.72 11.82 -0.61
N GLU A 239 15.34 11.15 0.48
CA GLU A 239 15.36 11.69 1.83
C GLU A 239 16.78 11.95 2.36
N ASN A 240 17.80 11.29 1.80
CA ASN A 240 19.19 11.60 2.15
C ASN A 240 19.68 12.88 1.47
N VAL A 241 19.03 13.30 0.38
CA VAL A 241 19.38 14.47 -0.43
C VAL A 241 18.52 15.68 -0.06
N ASP A 242 17.35 15.46 0.54
CA ASP A 242 16.47 16.52 1.03
C ASP A 242 17.08 17.25 2.24
N GLY A 243 17.42 18.53 2.04
CA GLY A 243 17.98 19.44 3.03
C GLY A 243 16.92 20.19 3.84
N GLY A 244 15.66 19.78 3.77
CA GLY A 244 14.54 20.41 4.45
C GLY A 244 13.68 21.24 3.52
N SER A 245 13.29 20.66 2.39
CA SER A 245 12.31 21.22 1.46
C SER A 245 11.00 21.56 2.19
N SER A 246 10.25 22.51 1.65
CA SER A 246 9.05 23.01 2.34
C SER A 246 8.00 23.44 1.35
N ASP A 247 6.74 23.36 1.77
CA ASP A 247 5.60 23.78 0.98
C ASP A 247 4.47 24.31 1.88
N ASN A 248 3.60 25.17 1.36
CA ASN A 248 2.44 25.73 2.07
C ASN A 248 1.25 24.76 2.17
N SER A 249 1.10 23.79 1.25
CA SER A 249 0.11 22.72 1.37
C SER A 249 0.47 21.68 2.45
N GLY A 250 1.69 21.71 2.97
CA GLY A 250 2.16 20.94 4.13
C GLY A 250 2.48 19.46 3.88
N SER A 251 2.11 18.89 2.73
CA SER A 251 2.50 17.53 2.34
C SER A 251 3.11 17.54 0.95
N TYR A 252 4.33 17.04 0.78
CA TYR A 252 5.00 16.94 -0.51
C TYR A 252 5.69 15.58 -0.66
N SER A 253 6.10 15.25 -1.88
CA SER A 253 6.88 14.06 -2.21
C SER A 253 8.23 14.46 -2.80
N VAL A 254 9.24 13.60 -2.63
CA VAL A 254 10.60 13.82 -3.14
C VAL A 254 11.05 12.67 -4.02
N SER A 255 11.82 12.98 -5.06
CA SER A 255 12.44 12.00 -5.95
C SER A 255 13.81 12.50 -6.45
N ILE A 256 14.68 11.57 -6.84
CA ILE A 256 16.02 11.86 -7.37
C ILE A 256 16.24 11.16 -8.71
N ASP A 257 17.06 11.75 -9.57
CA ASP A 257 17.40 11.21 -10.89
C ASP A 257 18.42 10.06 -10.84
N ILE A 258 19.30 10.05 -9.84
CA ILE A 258 20.35 9.04 -9.65
C ILE A 258 20.36 8.58 -8.19
N ASN A 259 20.28 7.27 -7.97
CA ASN A 259 20.25 6.68 -6.62
C ASN A 259 21.30 5.57 -6.38
N ASN A 260 22.10 5.23 -7.39
CA ASN A 260 23.10 4.17 -7.31
C ASN A 260 24.43 4.67 -7.87
N PHE A 261 25.51 4.39 -7.13
CA PHE A 261 26.86 4.81 -7.42
C PHE A 261 27.79 3.60 -7.40
N ASN A 262 28.81 3.64 -8.24
CA ASN A 262 29.86 2.63 -8.26
C ASN A 262 31.24 3.27 -8.44
N CYS A 263 32.29 2.46 -8.59
CA CYS A 263 33.67 2.93 -8.77
C CYS A 263 33.87 3.93 -9.93
N SER A 264 33.01 3.95 -10.95
CA SER A 264 33.08 4.96 -12.03
C SER A 264 32.61 6.36 -11.59
N ASN A 265 31.95 6.44 -10.43
CA ASN A 265 31.43 7.67 -9.86
C ASN A 265 32.33 8.29 -8.79
N ILE A 266 33.56 7.79 -8.55
CA ILE A 266 34.48 8.39 -7.56
C ILE A 266 34.71 9.88 -7.87
N GLY A 267 34.55 10.73 -6.85
CA GLY A 267 34.56 12.19 -6.97
C GLY A 267 33.17 12.82 -6.83
N GLU A 268 33.03 14.05 -7.31
CA GLU A 268 31.77 14.81 -7.23
C GLU A 268 30.79 14.42 -8.34
N ASN A 269 29.55 14.12 -7.98
CA ASN A 269 28.44 13.83 -8.89
C ASN A 269 27.29 14.77 -8.58
N GLU A 270 26.64 15.30 -9.61
CA GLU A 270 25.43 16.10 -9.46
C GLU A 270 24.20 15.20 -9.45
N VAL A 271 23.34 15.35 -8.44
CA VAL A 271 22.05 14.67 -8.31
C VAL A 271 20.95 15.73 -8.24
N THR A 272 19.92 15.57 -9.06
CA THR A 272 18.76 16.47 -9.08
C THR A 272 17.67 15.94 -8.16
N LEU A 273 17.35 16.68 -7.10
CA LEU A 273 16.17 16.44 -6.27
C LEU A 273 14.97 17.15 -6.89
N THR A 274 13.88 16.43 -7.05
CA THR A 274 12.57 16.95 -7.50
C THR A 274 11.58 16.84 -6.35
N VAL A 275 11.01 17.98 -5.95
CA VAL A 275 9.95 18.08 -4.94
C VAL A 275 8.62 18.31 -5.66
N THR A 276 7.60 17.51 -5.35
CA THR A 276 6.28 17.61 -5.96
C THR A 276 5.21 17.68 -4.88
N ASP A 277 4.38 18.72 -4.93
CA ASP A 277 3.24 18.91 -4.03
C ASP A 277 2.02 18.05 -4.47
N PRO A 278 0.89 18.06 -3.73
CA PRO A 278 -0.32 17.31 -4.09
C PRO A 278 -1.10 17.92 -5.26
N SER A 279 -0.81 19.18 -5.60
CA SER A 279 -1.38 19.95 -6.71
C SER A 279 -0.57 19.79 -8.00
N GLU A 280 0.45 18.91 -7.99
CA GLU A 280 1.39 18.65 -9.08
C GLU A 280 2.33 19.82 -9.43
N ASN A 281 2.47 20.82 -8.57
CA ASN A 281 3.52 21.81 -8.70
C ASN A 281 4.87 21.23 -8.33
N ILE A 282 5.93 21.70 -9.01
CA ILE A 282 7.27 21.13 -8.91
C ILE A 282 8.31 22.23 -8.73
N ASP A 283 9.27 21.96 -7.85
CA ASP A 283 10.54 22.68 -7.78
C ASP A 283 11.71 21.68 -7.73
N THR A 284 12.88 22.12 -8.18
CA THR A 284 14.07 21.27 -8.25
C THR A 284 15.31 21.97 -7.69
N CYS A 285 16.20 21.17 -7.11
CA CYS A 285 17.52 21.63 -6.69
C CYS A 285 18.58 20.57 -7.03
N VAL A 286 19.84 21.01 -7.08
CA VAL A 286 20.99 20.12 -7.33
C VAL A 286 21.81 19.96 -6.06
N ALA A 287 22.08 18.71 -5.71
CA ALA A 287 23.00 18.33 -4.64
C ALA A 287 24.28 17.75 -5.21
N ILE A 288 25.41 18.02 -4.54
CA ILE A 288 26.70 17.41 -4.86
C ILE A 288 26.89 16.17 -3.98
N ILE A 289 27.02 15.02 -4.61
CA ILE A 289 27.33 13.74 -3.97
C ILE A 289 28.80 13.39 -4.22
N THR A 290 29.61 13.45 -3.17
CA THR A 290 31.03 13.09 -3.21
C THR A 290 31.17 11.60 -2.91
N VAL A 291 31.54 10.80 -3.91
CA VAL A 291 31.79 9.37 -3.74
C VAL A 291 33.25 9.14 -3.47
N GLU A 292 33.55 8.43 -2.39
CA GLU A 292 34.89 8.10 -1.95
C GLU A 292 35.06 6.59 -1.84
N ASP A 293 36.28 6.14 -2.12
CA ASP A 293 36.72 4.78 -1.89
C ASP A 293 37.83 4.81 -0.84
N ASN A 294 37.50 4.27 0.33
CA ASN A 294 38.35 4.27 1.53
C ASN A 294 38.74 2.85 1.95
N LEU A 295 38.47 1.85 1.10
CA LEU A 295 38.82 0.46 1.38
C LEU A 295 40.22 0.21 0.82
N ALA A 296 41.13 -0.23 1.70
CA ALA A 296 42.46 -0.61 1.26
C ALA A 296 42.41 -1.94 0.50
N PRO A 297 43.28 -2.13 -0.51
CA PRO A 297 43.36 -3.37 -1.28
C PRO A 297 43.67 -4.57 -0.39
N VAL A 298 43.15 -5.73 -0.73
CA VAL A 298 43.42 -7.00 -0.05
C VAL A 298 44.59 -7.70 -0.72
N ILE A 299 45.72 -7.80 -0.02
CA ILE A 299 46.94 -8.47 -0.49
C ILE A 299 47.19 -9.78 0.27
N THR A 300 47.57 -10.84 -0.45
CA THR A 300 47.92 -12.16 0.08
C THR A 300 49.37 -12.49 -0.23
N CYS A 301 50.19 -12.76 0.80
CA CYS A 301 51.57 -13.21 0.64
C CYS A 301 51.74 -14.70 0.90
N PRO A 302 52.87 -15.28 0.46
CA PRO A 302 53.32 -16.59 0.89
C PRO A 302 53.56 -16.69 2.41
N ASP A 303 53.56 -17.92 2.90
CA ASP A 303 54.12 -18.25 4.21
C ASP A 303 55.64 -18.12 4.21
N ASP A 304 56.26 -18.10 5.40
CA ASP A 304 57.72 -18.05 5.57
C ASP A 304 58.44 -19.17 4.82
N GLN A 305 59.55 -18.83 4.18
CA GLN A 305 60.28 -19.71 3.26
C GLN A 305 61.71 -19.98 3.74
N PHE A 306 62.19 -21.21 3.48
CA PHE A 306 63.58 -21.62 3.73
C PHE A 306 64.20 -22.01 2.40
N ILE A 307 65.25 -21.30 1.99
CA ILE A 307 65.93 -21.54 0.71
C ILE A 307 67.41 -21.80 0.96
N GLU A 308 67.92 -22.86 0.34
CA GLU A 308 69.35 -23.18 0.40
C GLU A 308 70.15 -22.20 -0.47
N ALA A 309 71.22 -21.64 0.09
CA ALA A 309 72.13 -20.78 -0.66
C ALA A 309 72.88 -21.55 -1.75
N GLY A 310 73.24 -20.87 -2.84
CA GLY A 310 74.08 -21.42 -3.89
C GLY A 310 75.51 -21.78 -3.40
N PRO A 311 76.34 -22.40 -4.26
CA PRO A 311 77.71 -22.80 -3.91
C PRO A 311 78.63 -21.67 -3.42
N ASP A 312 78.27 -20.42 -3.72
CA ASP A 312 78.96 -19.20 -3.30
C ASP A 312 78.42 -18.61 -1.99
N GLY A 313 77.44 -19.26 -1.35
CA GLY A 313 76.81 -18.81 -0.12
C GLY A 313 75.79 -17.67 -0.33
N THR A 314 75.31 -17.48 -1.56
CA THR A 314 74.33 -16.44 -1.88
C THR A 314 73.07 -16.98 -2.55
N LEU A 315 71.97 -16.23 -2.45
CA LEU A 315 70.71 -16.48 -3.12
C LEU A 315 70.35 -15.26 -3.97
N ILE A 316 69.94 -15.48 -5.22
CA ILE A 316 69.30 -14.43 -6.03
C ILE A 316 67.82 -14.45 -5.67
N LEU A 317 67.31 -13.35 -5.09
CA LEU A 317 65.93 -13.24 -4.64
C LEU A 317 64.96 -13.43 -5.83
N PRO A 318 64.00 -14.38 -5.76
CA PRO A 318 63.00 -14.58 -6.79
C PRO A 318 62.10 -13.36 -7.00
N ASP A 319 61.45 -13.32 -8.17
CA ASP A 319 60.36 -12.41 -8.47
C ASP A 319 59.04 -13.09 -8.08
N TYR A 320 58.55 -12.79 -6.88
CA TYR A 320 57.33 -13.38 -6.35
C TYR A 320 56.06 -12.91 -7.10
N LEU A 321 56.14 -11.76 -7.78
CA LEU A 321 55.08 -11.23 -8.62
C LEU A 321 55.01 -11.98 -9.95
N ALA A 322 56.15 -12.18 -10.61
CA ALA A 322 56.22 -12.95 -11.86
C ALA A 322 55.83 -14.42 -11.69
N ASN A 323 56.05 -14.98 -10.49
CA ASN A 323 55.65 -16.33 -10.14
C ASN A 323 54.18 -16.46 -9.71
N ASN A 324 53.45 -15.35 -9.60
CA ASN A 324 52.05 -15.33 -9.15
C ASN A 324 51.86 -15.90 -7.73
N GLU A 325 52.88 -15.74 -6.88
CA GLU A 325 52.89 -16.17 -5.47
C GLU A 325 52.33 -15.09 -4.53
N VAL A 326 52.28 -13.84 -4.99
CA VAL A 326 51.61 -12.73 -4.32
C VAL A 326 50.48 -12.26 -5.20
N THR A 327 49.28 -12.14 -4.63
CA THR A 327 48.10 -11.63 -5.33
C THR A 327 47.47 -10.50 -4.51
N ALA A 328 46.87 -9.54 -5.22
CA ALA A 328 46.10 -8.49 -4.60
C ALA A 328 44.80 -8.27 -5.38
N THR A 329 43.74 -7.93 -4.66
CA THR A 329 42.43 -7.58 -5.23
C THR A 329 41.86 -6.37 -4.51
N ASP A 330 41.08 -5.58 -5.22
CA ASP A 330 40.43 -4.38 -4.70
C ASP A 330 39.01 -4.26 -5.26
N ASN A 331 38.14 -3.51 -4.58
CA ASN A 331 36.76 -3.27 -5.01
C ASN A 331 36.66 -2.33 -6.22
N CYS A 332 37.58 -1.38 -6.36
CA CYS A 332 37.53 -0.36 -7.41
C CYS A 332 38.76 -0.32 -8.33
N THR A 333 39.82 -1.03 -7.98
CA THR A 333 41.06 -1.04 -8.74
C THR A 333 41.39 -2.43 -9.28
N ASP A 334 41.04 -2.69 -10.55
CA ASP A 334 41.31 -3.97 -11.21
C ASP A 334 42.80 -4.26 -11.41
N ASN A 335 43.61 -3.23 -11.69
CA ASN A 335 45.03 -3.36 -12.03
C ASN A 335 45.90 -2.72 -10.94
N LEU A 336 45.98 -3.38 -9.80
CA LEU A 336 46.84 -2.95 -8.69
C LEU A 336 48.32 -3.04 -9.05
N THR A 337 49.08 -2.04 -8.62
CA THR A 337 50.55 -2.11 -8.66
C THR A 337 51.03 -2.67 -7.32
N ILE A 338 51.89 -3.69 -7.38
CA ILE A 338 52.52 -4.29 -6.19
C ILE A 338 54.02 -4.05 -6.30
N LEU A 339 54.62 -3.51 -5.23
CA LEU A 339 56.05 -3.29 -5.13
C LEU A 339 56.66 -4.27 -4.13
N GLN A 340 57.67 -5.02 -4.57
CA GLN A 340 58.47 -5.92 -3.74
C GLN A 340 59.73 -5.22 -3.21
N ASP A 341 59.99 -5.32 -1.91
CA ASP A 341 61.23 -4.86 -1.26
C ASP A 341 61.75 -5.94 -0.28
N PRO A 342 62.98 -6.47 -0.46
CA PRO A 342 63.98 -6.14 -1.51
C PRO A 342 63.54 -6.50 -2.93
N ALA A 343 63.97 -5.70 -3.91
CA ALA A 343 63.62 -5.92 -5.31
C ALA A 343 64.08 -7.30 -5.82
N ALA A 344 63.30 -7.91 -6.70
CA ALA A 344 63.65 -9.17 -7.35
C ALA A 344 65.04 -9.08 -8.02
N GLY A 345 65.81 -10.15 -7.93
CA GLY A 345 67.20 -10.19 -8.42
C GLY A 345 68.25 -9.68 -7.43
N THR A 346 67.85 -9.17 -6.26
CA THR A 346 68.79 -8.81 -5.19
C THR A 346 69.56 -10.04 -4.71
N ILE A 347 70.89 -9.91 -4.58
CA ILE A 347 71.73 -10.99 -4.05
C ILE A 347 71.71 -10.93 -2.52
N LEU A 348 71.17 -11.97 -1.90
CA LEU A 348 71.10 -12.15 -0.46
C LEU A 348 72.20 -13.12 0.00
N GLY A 349 72.81 -12.84 1.15
CA GLY A 349 73.74 -13.76 1.80
C GLY A 349 73.00 -14.74 2.70
N MET A 350 73.74 -15.47 3.54
CA MET A 350 73.12 -16.27 4.60
C MET A 350 72.49 -15.36 5.66
N GLY A 351 71.30 -15.72 6.14
CA GLY A 351 70.58 -14.96 7.16
C GLY A 351 69.07 -14.98 6.94
N SER A 352 68.36 -14.26 7.81
CA SER A 352 66.91 -14.03 7.69
C SER A 352 66.65 -12.65 7.08
N TYR A 353 65.73 -12.60 6.13
CA TYR A 353 65.33 -11.41 5.39
C TYR A 353 63.81 -11.27 5.42
N ALA A 354 63.30 -10.08 5.79
CA ALA A 354 61.89 -9.77 5.65
C ALA A 354 61.62 -9.30 4.21
N ILE A 355 60.81 -10.05 3.46
CA ILE A 355 60.37 -9.67 2.12
C ILE A 355 59.01 -8.99 2.27
N THR A 356 58.92 -7.74 1.85
CA THR A 356 57.74 -6.89 2.00
C THR A 356 57.13 -6.56 0.66
N PHE A 357 55.80 -6.51 0.62
CA PHE A 357 55.00 -6.14 -0.53
C PHE A 357 54.08 -5.00 -0.14
N ILE A 358 54.08 -3.94 -0.94
CA ILE A 358 53.22 -2.78 -0.77
C ILE A 358 52.34 -2.68 -2.01
N THR A 359 51.03 -2.54 -1.81
CA THR A 359 50.09 -2.25 -2.89
C THR A 359 49.23 -1.05 -2.54
N THR A 360 49.01 -0.21 -3.54
CA THR A 360 48.23 1.02 -3.46
C THR A 360 47.16 0.97 -4.53
N ASP A 361 45.92 1.27 -4.16
CA ASP A 361 44.80 1.36 -5.11
C ASP A 361 44.85 2.70 -5.90
N SER A 362 43.85 2.92 -6.76
CA SER A 362 43.72 4.15 -7.54
C SER A 362 43.25 5.37 -6.71
N SER A 363 42.66 5.12 -5.55
CA SER A 363 42.14 6.11 -4.59
C SER A 363 43.21 6.56 -3.58
N GLY A 364 44.36 5.88 -3.55
CA GLY A 364 45.49 6.12 -2.67
C GLY A 364 45.48 5.31 -1.36
N ASN A 365 44.58 4.34 -1.18
CA ASN A 365 44.60 3.46 -0.02
C ASN A 365 45.69 2.40 -0.18
N GLU A 366 46.45 2.15 0.89
CA GLU A 366 47.61 1.26 0.88
C GLU A 366 47.42 0.07 1.81
N ASN A 367 47.93 -1.09 1.40
CA ASN A 367 48.07 -2.25 2.25
C ASN A 367 49.45 -2.90 2.08
N ILE A 368 49.96 -3.47 3.17
CA ILE A 368 51.31 -4.03 3.26
C ILE A 368 51.22 -5.45 3.79
N CYS A 369 51.99 -6.33 3.19
CA CYS A 369 52.13 -7.71 3.62
C CYS A 369 53.59 -8.17 3.52
N SER A 370 54.03 -9.08 4.40
CA SER A 370 55.42 -9.51 4.46
C SER A 370 55.57 -10.95 4.97
N PHE A 371 56.62 -11.64 4.54
CA PHE A 371 57.01 -12.95 5.06
C PHE A 371 58.53 -13.00 5.31
N GLU A 372 58.97 -13.99 6.10
CA GLU A 372 60.38 -14.21 6.43
C GLU A 372 61.02 -15.22 5.47
N LEU A 373 62.17 -14.86 4.87
CA LEU A 373 62.99 -15.72 4.03
C LEU A 373 64.31 -16.05 4.75
N GLU A 374 64.51 -17.31 5.11
CA GLU A 374 65.77 -17.79 5.70
C GLU A 374 66.66 -18.45 4.64
N VAL A 375 67.87 -17.90 4.49
CA VAL A 375 68.92 -18.39 3.59
C VAL A 375 69.99 -19.11 4.39
N LEU A 376 70.11 -20.42 4.17
CA LEU A 376 70.99 -21.31 4.95
C LEU A 376 71.79 -22.27 4.06
N VAL A 377 72.81 -22.92 4.62
CA VAL A 377 73.63 -23.93 3.94
C VAL A 377 73.56 -25.22 4.73
N LEU A 378 73.13 -26.31 4.09
CA LEU A 378 73.08 -27.64 4.72
C LEU A 378 74.40 -28.39 4.44
N GLY A 379 75.47 -28.06 5.15
CA GLY A 379 76.78 -28.74 5.02
C GLY A 379 77.04 -29.79 6.10
N LEU A 380 77.44 -31.02 5.70
CA LEU A 380 78.12 -31.99 6.58
C LEU A 380 79.65 -31.72 6.55
N THR A 381 80.28 -31.46 7.69
CA THR A 381 81.75 -31.27 7.78
C THR A 381 82.51 -32.57 7.51
N ASP A 382 83.40 -32.58 6.51
CA ASP A 382 84.38 -33.65 6.25
C ASP A 382 85.43 -33.74 7.39
N ASN A 383 85.72 -34.96 7.91
CA ASN A 383 86.65 -35.15 9.03
C ASN A 383 88.13 -35.06 8.59
N GLU A 384 88.79 -33.94 8.93
CA GLU A 384 90.19 -33.61 8.57
C GLU A 384 91.24 -34.58 9.15
N LEU A 385 90.95 -35.28 10.26
CA LEU A 385 91.87 -36.25 10.88
C LEU A 385 92.20 -37.42 9.93
N ASN A 386 91.28 -37.80 9.04
CA ASN A 386 91.47 -38.96 8.16
C ASN A 386 92.47 -38.69 7.02
N LYS A 387 92.62 -37.42 6.59
CA LYS A 387 93.47 -37.02 5.46
C LYS A 387 94.97 -37.01 5.82
N GLY A 388 95.32 -36.77 7.09
CA GLY A 388 96.71 -36.62 7.57
C GLY A 388 97.31 -37.84 8.27
N LEU A 389 96.56 -38.93 8.44
CA LEU A 389 96.92 -40.06 9.29
C LEU A 389 97.61 -41.20 8.52
N SER A 390 98.77 -41.64 9.00
CA SER A 390 99.56 -42.74 8.43
C SER A 390 100.00 -43.76 9.49
N ILE A 391 100.05 -45.04 9.12
CA ILE A 391 100.43 -46.15 10.02
C ILE A 391 101.49 -47.00 9.33
N TYR A 392 102.70 -47.06 9.90
CA TYR A 392 103.85 -47.77 9.30
C TYR A 392 104.86 -48.30 10.33
N PRO A 393 105.58 -49.40 10.03
CA PRO A 393 105.27 -50.34 8.94
C PRO A 393 103.95 -51.07 9.23
N ASN A 394 103.19 -51.36 8.18
CA ASN A 394 101.95 -52.12 8.25
C ASN A 394 101.81 -52.93 6.96
N PRO A 395 102.11 -54.25 6.95
CA PRO A 395 102.27 -55.14 8.11
C PRO A 395 103.52 -54.91 8.99
N SER A 396 103.46 -55.23 10.28
CA SER A 396 104.59 -55.18 11.22
C SER A 396 104.68 -56.41 12.11
N SER A 397 105.87 -56.77 12.57
CA SER A 397 106.08 -57.89 13.50
C SER A 397 106.30 -57.47 14.95
N ASN A 398 106.84 -56.29 15.22
CA ASN A 398 107.20 -55.89 16.58
C ASN A 398 106.72 -54.47 16.92
N MET A 399 106.95 -53.48 16.05
CA MET A 399 106.64 -52.08 16.33
C MET A 399 105.84 -51.46 15.20
N VAL A 400 104.77 -50.73 15.51
CA VAL A 400 104.01 -49.94 14.53
C VAL A 400 103.94 -48.49 14.97
N THR A 401 104.17 -47.57 14.04
CA THR A 401 104.10 -46.12 14.31
C THR A 401 102.84 -45.55 13.67
N VAL A 402 102.07 -44.80 14.46
CA VAL A 402 100.96 -43.96 14.01
C VAL A 402 101.46 -42.54 13.98
N ASN A 403 101.37 -41.89 12.83
CA ASN A 403 101.75 -40.51 12.62
C ASN A 403 100.55 -39.74 12.07
N SER A 404 100.22 -38.62 12.70
CA SER A 404 99.20 -37.68 12.25
C SER A 404 99.87 -36.36 11.89
N LYS A 405 99.56 -35.84 10.70
CA LYS A 405 100.05 -34.55 10.21
C LYS A 405 99.11 -33.39 10.48
N SER A 406 97.85 -33.67 10.79
CA SER A 406 96.78 -32.67 10.91
C SER A 406 96.44 -32.37 12.38
N ASP A 407 96.31 -33.40 13.21
CA ASP A 407 95.93 -33.27 14.61
C ASP A 407 96.77 -34.13 15.54
N VAL A 408 96.85 -33.73 16.82
CA VAL A 408 97.52 -34.53 17.85
C VAL A 408 96.76 -35.83 18.14
N LEU A 409 97.50 -36.91 18.36
CA LEU A 409 96.92 -38.18 18.78
C LEU A 409 96.59 -38.07 20.28
N THR A 410 95.31 -38.16 20.63
CA THR A 410 94.82 -38.18 22.01
C THR A 410 94.66 -39.61 22.51
N SER A 411 94.06 -40.49 21.68
CA SER A 411 93.86 -41.89 22.00
C SER A 411 94.13 -42.84 20.82
N ILE A 412 94.57 -44.06 21.15
CA ILE A 412 94.65 -45.18 20.23
C ILE A 412 94.10 -46.42 20.95
N SER A 413 93.08 -47.02 20.36
CA SER A 413 92.51 -48.29 20.81
C SER A 413 92.65 -49.33 19.69
N ILE A 414 93.10 -50.54 20.01
CA ILE A 414 93.25 -51.63 19.04
C ILE A 414 92.32 -52.78 19.42
N PHE A 415 91.55 -53.24 18.44
CA PHE A 415 90.61 -54.35 18.58
C PHE A 415 91.01 -55.50 17.65
N ASP A 416 90.80 -56.74 18.08
CA ASP A 416 90.90 -57.91 17.19
C ASP A 416 89.69 -58.00 16.25
N ILE A 417 89.70 -58.97 15.33
CA ILE A 417 88.59 -59.18 14.38
C ILE A 417 87.25 -59.54 15.04
N ASN A 418 87.27 -59.97 16.30
CA ASN A 418 86.06 -60.29 17.07
C ASN A 418 85.59 -59.10 17.92
N GLY A 419 86.24 -57.93 17.79
CA GLY A 419 85.90 -56.72 18.54
C GLY A 419 86.44 -56.70 19.97
N LYS A 420 87.31 -57.65 20.36
CA LYS A 420 87.94 -57.62 21.69
C LYS A 420 89.05 -56.58 21.69
N GLN A 421 89.00 -55.66 22.67
CA GLN A 421 90.04 -54.66 22.86
C GLN A 421 91.34 -55.31 23.36
N ILE A 422 92.41 -55.11 22.60
CA ILE A 422 93.74 -55.67 22.86
C ILE A 422 94.66 -54.61 23.47
N LEU A 423 94.49 -53.36 23.06
CA LEU A 423 95.26 -52.23 23.56
C LEU A 423 94.36 -51.01 23.69
N ASP A 424 94.58 -50.25 24.74
CA ASP A 424 93.96 -48.95 24.94
C ASP A 424 94.96 -47.95 25.50
N ILE A 425 95.15 -46.85 24.80
CA ILE A 425 96.02 -45.76 25.25
C ILE A 425 95.25 -44.46 25.05
N ASN A 426 94.88 -43.80 26.15
CA ASN A 426 94.04 -42.60 26.12
C ASN A 426 94.80 -41.31 26.50
N THR A 427 96.13 -41.36 26.55
CA THR A 427 96.99 -40.25 27.00
C THR A 427 98.27 -40.15 26.16
N ILE A 428 98.15 -40.01 24.84
CA ILE A 428 99.30 -39.96 23.93
C ILE A 428 99.85 -38.54 23.79
N ASN A 429 98.95 -37.58 23.54
CA ASN A 429 99.20 -36.15 23.37
C ASN A 429 100.47 -35.83 22.55
N ALA A 430 100.57 -36.46 21.38
CA ALA A 430 101.71 -36.32 20.47
C ALA A 430 101.26 -36.56 19.02
N GLU A 431 101.96 -35.96 18.05
CA GLU A 431 101.69 -36.16 16.61
C GLU A 431 102.12 -37.54 16.11
N THR A 432 103.01 -38.21 16.84
CA THR A 432 103.51 -39.54 16.48
C THR A 432 103.58 -40.44 17.71
N LYS A 433 103.09 -41.67 17.58
CA LYS A 433 103.18 -42.70 18.63
C LYS A 433 103.58 -44.03 18.03
N THR A 434 104.66 -44.61 18.57
CA THR A 434 105.06 -45.98 18.28
C THR A 434 104.51 -46.93 19.34
N LEU A 435 103.93 -48.02 18.89
CA LEU A 435 103.27 -49.06 19.68
C LEU A 435 104.06 -50.36 19.53
N ASP A 436 104.32 -51.02 20.65
CA ASP A 436 104.88 -52.38 20.67
C ASP A 436 103.75 -53.40 20.55
N ILE A 437 103.77 -54.17 19.48
CA ILE A 437 102.80 -55.22 19.15
C ILE A 437 103.44 -56.61 19.15
N SER A 438 104.65 -56.76 19.71
CA SER A 438 105.36 -58.05 19.79
C SER A 438 104.56 -59.14 20.49
N ASN A 439 103.76 -58.77 21.49
CA ASN A 439 102.90 -59.67 22.25
C ASN A 439 101.58 -60.02 21.54
N PHE A 440 101.30 -59.43 20.37
CA PHE A 440 100.06 -59.67 19.64
C PHE A 440 100.20 -60.94 18.81
N SER A 441 99.14 -61.75 18.75
CA SER A 441 99.10 -62.89 17.83
C SER A 441 99.07 -62.43 16.38
N ASN A 442 99.64 -63.22 15.47
CA ASN A 442 99.62 -62.91 14.04
C ASN A 442 98.18 -62.84 13.52
N GLY A 443 97.84 -61.77 12.79
CA GLY A 443 96.46 -61.50 12.40
C GLY A 443 96.17 -60.06 12.01
N ILE A 444 94.89 -59.78 11.72
CA ILE A 444 94.37 -58.45 11.39
C ILE A 444 93.76 -57.83 12.64
N TYR A 445 94.01 -56.54 12.85
CA TYR A 445 93.46 -55.73 13.92
C TYR A 445 92.87 -54.43 13.37
N PHE A 446 91.91 -53.86 14.08
CA PHE A 446 91.36 -52.54 13.79
C PHE A 446 91.84 -51.56 14.84
N MET A 447 92.48 -50.49 14.39
CA MET A 447 93.01 -49.43 15.24
C MET A 447 92.13 -48.19 15.10
N THR A 448 91.47 -47.80 16.17
CA THR A 448 90.69 -46.57 16.25
C THR A 448 91.55 -45.49 16.90
N ILE A 449 91.61 -44.33 16.27
CA ILE A 449 92.47 -43.21 16.65
C ILE A 449 91.58 -42.01 16.97
N ASN A 450 91.81 -41.39 18.12
CA ASN A 450 91.03 -40.30 18.71
C ASN A 450 89.52 -40.61 18.81
N ASN A 451 89.13 -41.88 18.75
CA ASN A 451 87.74 -42.34 18.65
C ASN A 451 86.98 -41.85 17.40
N GLU A 452 87.68 -41.33 16.39
CA GLU A 452 87.09 -40.68 15.22
C GLU A 452 87.41 -41.43 13.91
N VAL A 453 88.64 -41.94 13.78
CA VAL A 453 89.10 -42.59 12.54
C VAL A 453 89.56 -44.01 12.85
N THR A 454 89.09 -44.99 12.07
CA THR A 454 89.52 -46.39 12.20
C THR A 454 90.37 -46.82 11.01
N LYS A 455 91.53 -47.44 11.27
CA LYS A 455 92.46 -47.96 10.27
C LYS A 455 92.75 -49.43 10.53
N LYS A 456 93.05 -50.18 9.47
CA LYS A 456 93.44 -51.59 9.54
C LYS A 456 94.92 -51.74 9.89
N LEU A 457 95.26 -52.61 10.83
CA LEU A 457 96.61 -53.00 11.22
C LEU A 457 96.82 -54.51 10.94
N ILE A 458 98.00 -54.90 10.46
CA ILE A 458 98.36 -56.30 10.16
C ILE A 458 99.62 -56.68 10.94
N LYS A 459 99.52 -57.74 11.77
CA LYS A 459 100.62 -58.32 12.54
C LYS A 459 101.13 -59.60 11.87
N ASN A 460 102.42 -59.61 11.53
CA ASN A 460 103.12 -60.76 10.91
C ASN A 460 104.02 -61.51 11.88
#